data_AF-A0A2X2WAY2-F1
#
_entry.id   AF-A0A2X2WAY2-F1
#
_cell.length_a   1.000
_cell.length_b   1.000
_cell.length_c   1.000
_cell.angle_alpha   90.00
_cell.angle_beta   90.00
_cell.angle_gamma   90.00
#
_symmetry.space_group_name_H-M   'P 1'
#
loop_
_entity.id
_entity.type
_entity.pdbx_description
1 polymer ?
#
loop_
_entity_poly.entity_id
_entity_poly.type
_entity_poly.pdbx_seq_one_letter_code
_entity_poly.pdbx_strand_id
1 'polypeptide(L)'
;MDKEKILEKSRKENLNGDERDRDIENKAYKVGFYSIVAIFGMLTFITWIQNFIKGNSFADMKIFSMGFLIALAGEELTKYIYYRNRKQLITGLFFALAAIANLILIIVGYR
;
A
#
# COMPACT_ATOMS: atom_id res chain seq x y z
N MET A 1 45.13 -16.85 -1.68
CA MET A 1 44.11 -15.86 -1.27
C MET A 1 43.77 -16.16 0.17
N ASP A 2 43.91 -15.16 1.06
CA ASP A 2 43.88 -15.38 2.51
C ASP A 2 42.44 -15.36 3.05
N LYS A 3 42.00 -16.47 3.66
CA LYS A 3 40.60 -16.71 4.03
C LYS A 3 40.08 -15.64 5.01
N GLU A 4 40.92 -15.16 5.91
CA GLU A 4 40.55 -14.14 6.88
C GLU A 4 40.28 -12.79 6.22
N LYS A 5 41.07 -12.38 5.22
CA LYS A 5 40.85 -11.14 4.47
C LYS A 5 39.53 -11.14 3.72
N ILE A 6 39.08 -12.31 3.24
CA ILE A 6 37.79 -12.46 2.56
C ILE A 6 36.63 -12.31 3.56
N LEU A 7 36.74 -12.96 4.73
CA LEU A 7 35.72 -12.90 5.78
C LEU A 7 35.61 -11.50 6.38
N GLU A 8 36.73 -10.80 6.58
CA GLU A 8 36.75 -9.43 7.07
C GLU A 8 36.11 -8.46 6.07
N LYS A 9 36.41 -8.64 4.77
CA LYS A 9 35.77 -7.87 3.69
C LYS A 9 34.25 -8.11 3.64
N SER A 10 33.81 -9.37 3.70
CA SER A 10 32.38 -9.71 3.71
C SER A 10 31.66 -9.15 4.94
N ARG A 11 32.28 -9.19 6.13
CA ARG A 11 31.70 -8.57 7.34
C ARG A 11 31.60 -7.05 7.21
N LYS A 12 32.60 -6.40 6.61
CA LYS A 12 32.56 -4.95 6.33
C LYS A 12 31.49 -4.58 5.31
N GLU A 13 31.34 -5.38 4.26
CA GLU A 13 30.34 -5.14 3.21
C GLU A 13 28.91 -5.40 3.71
N ASN A 14 28.73 -6.34 4.65
CA ASN A 14 27.44 -6.66 5.28
C ASN A 14 27.17 -5.90 6.60
N LEU A 15 27.97 -4.88 6.94
CA LEU A 15 27.78 -4.06 8.17
C LEU A 15 26.38 -3.43 8.25
N ASN A 16 25.79 -3.08 7.09
CA ASN A 16 24.45 -2.47 7.00
C ASN A 16 23.34 -3.50 6.71
N GLY A 17 23.55 -4.76 7.10
CA GLY A 17 22.61 -5.86 6.91
C GLY A 17 22.91 -6.67 5.64
N ASP A 18 22.78 -7.98 5.75
CA ASP A 18 22.90 -8.92 4.63
C ASP A 18 21.85 -8.58 3.56
N GLU A 19 22.24 -8.64 2.29
CA GLU A 19 21.32 -8.48 1.16
C GLU A 19 20.16 -9.48 1.24
N ARG A 20 20.43 -10.70 1.72
CA ARG A 20 19.41 -11.73 1.90
C ARG A 20 18.34 -11.30 2.90
N ASP A 21 18.75 -10.71 4.02
CA ASP A 21 17.81 -10.33 5.08
C ASP A 21 16.97 -9.13 4.63
N ARG A 22 17.58 -8.16 3.92
CA ARG A 22 16.86 -7.06 3.26
C ARG A 22 15.83 -7.56 2.25
N ASP A 23 16.16 -8.59 1.47
CA ASP A 23 15.23 -9.20 0.52
C ASP A 23 14.06 -9.92 1.21
N ILE A 24 14.32 -10.60 2.33
CA ILE A 24 13.28 -11.24 3.15
C ILE A 24 12.33 -10.19 3.72
N GLU A 25 12.86 -9.12 4.30
CA GLU A 25 12.04 -8.01 4.84
C GLU A 25 11.20 -7.34 3.73
N ASN A 26 11.80 -7.04 2.59
CA ASN A 26 11.09 -6.45 1.46
C ASN A 26 9.94 -7.35 0.96
N LYS A 27 10.14 -8.67 0.94
CA LYS A 27 9.07 -9.63 0.61
C LYS A 27 7.97 -9.61 1.67
N ALA A 28 8.33 -9.60 2.95
CA ALA A 28 7.35 -9.51 4.04
C ALA A 28 6.51 -8.23 3.94
N TYR A 29 7.12 -7.06 3.71
CA TYR A 29 6.41 -5.79 3.51
C TYR A 29 5.49 -5.83 2.30
N LYS A 30 5.93 -6.39 1.16
CA LYS A 30 5.10 -6.54 -0.04
C LYS A 30 3.88 -7.44 0.22
N VAL A 31 4.09 -8.58 0.87
CA VAL A 31 2.99 -9.49 1.22
C VAL A 31 2.01 -8.81 2.17
N GLY A 32 2.51 -8.11 3.19
CA GLY A 32 1.68 -7.34 4.12
C GLY A 32 0.87 -6.26 3.41
N PHE A 33 1.51 -5.47 2.55
CA PHE A 33 0.84 -4.44 1.74
C PHE A 33 -0.27 -5.03 0.88
N TYR A 34 0.02 -6.05 0.07
CA TYR A 34 -0.99 -6.66 -0.80
C TYR A 34 -2.12 -7.34 -0.01
N SER A 35 -1.83 -7.89 1.17
CA SER A 35 -2.86 -8.45 2.06
C SER A 35 -3.81 -7.37 2.57
N ILE A 36 -3.28 -6.22 3.00
CA ILE A 36 -4.07 -5.07 3.45
C ILE A 36 -4.93 -4.54 2.29
N VAL A 37 -4.34 -4.33 1.11
CA VAL A 37 -5.06 -3.88 -0.09
C VAL A 37 -6.19 -4.84 -0.44
N ALA A 38 -5.93 -6.16 -0.41
CA ALA A 38 -6.93 -7.18 -0.69
C ALA A 38 -8.08 -7.13 0.34
N ILE A 39 -7.78 -7.02 1.63
CA ILE A 39 -8.80 -6.93 2.68
C ILE A 39 -9.65 -5.66 2.52
N PHE A 40 -9.04 -4.50 2.38
CA PHE A 40 -9.78 -3.24 2.19
C PHE A 40 -10.63 -3.24 0.90
N GLY A 41 -10.09 -3.79 -0.19
CA GLY A 41 -10.83 -3.98 -1.43
C GLY A 41 -12.03 -4.92 -1.26
N MET A 42 -11.83 -6.05 -0.58
CA MET A 42 -12.88 -7.03 -0.30
C MET A 42 -13.97 -6.44 0.59
N LEU A 43 -13.61 -5.73 1.67
CA LEU A 43 -14.57 -5.08 2.56
C LEU A 43 -15.36 -3.98 1.85
N THR A 44 -14.71 -3.20 0.99
CA THR A 44 -15.37 -2.20 0.13
C THR A 44 -16.41 -2.88 -0.77
N PHE A 45 -16.06 -4.01 -1.38
CA PHE A 45 -16.96 -4.74 -2.26
C PHE A 45 -18.14 -5.38 -1.50
N ILE A 46 -17.87 -6.00 -0.35
CA ILE A 46 -18.91 -6.61 0.50
C ILE A 46 -19.89 -5.54 1.00
N THR A 47 -19.40 -4.41 1.51
CA THR A 47 -20.25 -3.32 2.02
C THR A 47 -21.09 -2.71 0.90
N TRP A 48 -20.53 -2.56 -0.31
CA TRP A 48 -21.27 -2.13 -1.48
C TRP A 48 -22.42 -3.10 -1.82
N ILE A 49 -22.16 -4.41 -1.88
CA ILE A 49 -23.20 -5.43 -2.12
C ILE A 49 -24.28 -5.40 -1.04
N GLN A 50 -23.88 -5.30 0.24
CA GLN A 50 -24.85 -5.26 1.33
C GLN A 50 -25.77 -4.04 1.23
N ASN A 51 -25.22 -2.85 1.01
CA ASN A 51 -26.03 -1.64 0.80
C ASN A 51 -26.97 -1.80 -0.40
N PHE A 52 -26.50 -2.41 -1.49
CA PHE A 52 -27.30 -2.64 -2.68
C PHE A 52 -28.48 -3.60 -2.44
N ILE A 53 -28.27 -4.69 -1.69
CA ILE A 53 -29.29 -5.73 -1.47
C ILE A 53 -30.21 -5.39 -0.28
N LYS A 54 -29.64 -4.93 0.83
CA LYS A 54 -30.35 -4.77 2.12
C LYS A 54 -30.73 -3.32 2.42
N GLY A 55 -30.23 -2.36 1.65
CA GLY A 55 -30.37 -0.92 1.95
C GLY A 55 -29.54 -0.46 3.16
N ASN A 56 -28.78 -1.36 3.79
CA ASN A 56 -27.87 -1.07 4.88
C ASN A 56 -26.62 -1.97 4.79
N SER A 57 -25.57 -1.58 5.49
CA SER A 57 -24.31 -2.32 5.58
C SER A 57 -23.80 -2.32 7.01
N PHE A 58 -22.97 -3.30 7.36
CA PHE A 58 -22.43 -3.41 8.72
C PHE A 58 -21.49 -2.26 9.09
N ALA A 59 -20.95 -1.55 8.10
CA ALA A 59 -20.03 -0.44 8.27
C ALA A 59 -20.06 0.49 7.05
N ASP A 60 -19.67 1.75 7.25
CA ASP A 60 -19.59 2.73 6.16
C ASP A 60 -18.53 2.33 5.13
N MET A 61 -18.99 2.04 3.90
CA MET A 61 -18.16 1.70 2.76
C MET A 61 -17.05 2.74 2.52
N LYS A 62 -17.30 4.02 2.82
CA LYS A 62 -16.34 5.11 2.61
C LYS A 62 -15.05 4.93 3.39
N ILE A 63 -15.12 4.31 4.57
CA ILE A 63 -13.95 4.07 5.42
C ILE A 63 -13.03 3.03 4.75
N PHE A 64 -13.61 1.95 4.24
CA PHE A 64 -12.83 0.90 3.60
C PHE A 64 -12.30 1.32 2.23
N SER A 65 -13.11 2.03 1.43
CA SER A 65 -12.68 2.56 0.15
C SER A 65 -11.56 3.58 0.31
N MET A 66 -11.60 4.42 1.36
CA MET A 66 -10.52 5.36 1.65
C MET A 66 -9.20 4.64 1.94
N GLY A 67 -9.21 3.62 2.81
CA GLY A 67 -8.00 2.83 3.10
C GLY A 67 -7.42 2.16 1.85
N PHE A 68 -8.29 1.58 1.01
CA PHE A 68 -7.90 1.00 -0.27
C PHE A 68 -7.26 2.04 -1.22
N LEU A 69 -7.90 3.19 -1.39
CA LEU A 69 -7.45 4.26 -2.28
C LEU A 69 -6.11 4.87 -1.84
N ILE A 70 -5.90 5.07 -0.52
CA ILE A 70 -4.63 5.56 0.02
C ILE A 70 -3.49 4.58 -0.28
N ALA A 71 -3.73 3.28 -0.10
CA ALA A 71 -2.72 2.26 -0.38
C ALA A 71 -2.32 2.25 -1.86
N LEU A 72 -3.30 2.31 -2.78
CA LEU A 72 -3.04 2.39 -4.23
C LEU A 72 -2.34 3.70 -4.62
N ALA A 73 -2.74 4.83 -4.04
CA ALA A 73 -2.08 6.11 -4.26
C ALA A 73 -0.61 6.07 -3.83
N GLY A 74 -0.34 5.53 -2.63
CA GLY A 74 1.01 5.38 -2.11
C GLY A 74 1.89 4.51 -3.01
N GLU A 75 1.36 3.38 -3.48
CA GLU A 75 2.09 2.49 -4.40
C GLU A 75 2.43 3.18 -5.72
N GLU A 76 1.45 3.81 -6.38
CA GLU A 76 1.65 4.45 -7.69
C GLU A 76 2.55 5.69 -7.59
N LEU A 77 2.39 6.54 -6.57
CA LEU A 77 3.26 7.69 -6.35
C LEU A 77 4.71 7.25 -6.03
N THR A 78 4.88 6.17 -5.25
CA THR A 78 6.20 5.60 -5.00
C THR A 78 6.82 5.08 -6.29
N LYS A 79 6.09 4.28 -7.08
CA LYS A 79 6.55 3.82 -8.40
C LYS A 79 6.92 4.98 -9.32
N TYR A 80 6.18 6.09 -9.28
CA TYR A 80 6.52 7.29 -10.04
C TYR A 80 7.87 7.89 -9.61
N ILE A 81 8.16 7.97 -8.31
CA ILE A 81 9.43 8.52 -7.81
C ILE A 81 10.62 7.74 -8.39
N TYR A 82 10.53 6.41 -8.44
CA TYR A 82 11.60 5.54 -8.92
C TYR A 82 11.64 5.38 -10.44
N TYR A 83 10.50 5.13 -11.09
CA TYR A 83 10.43 4.87 -12.53
C TYR A 83 10.23 6.11 -13.39
N ARG A 84 9.86 7.25 -12.79
CA ARG A 84 9.60 8.54 -13.46
C ARG A 84 8.59 8.48 -14.60
N ASN A 85 7.71 7.48 -14.59
CA ASN A 85 6.71 7.29 -15.62
C ASN A 85 5.39 8.03 -15.28
N ARG A 86 4.95 8.89 -16.20
CA ARG A 86 3.81 9.79 -16.01
C ARG A 86 2.48 9.07 -15.77
N LYS A 87 2.33 7.82 -16.24
CA LYS A 87 1.11 7.03 -16.00
C LYS A 87 0.89 6.76 -14.51
N GLN A 88 1.95 6.41 -13.78
CA GLN A 88 1.95 6.20 -12.34
C GLN A 88 1.63 7.49 -11.58
N LEU A 89 2.14 8.64 -12.05
CA LEU A 89 1.80 9.92 -11.44
C LEU A 89 0.30 10.23 -11.57
N ILE A 90 -0.25 10.11 -12.78
CA ILE A 90 -1.65 10.43 -13.05
C ILE A 90 -2.58 9.51 -12.25
N THR A 91 -2.31 8.20 -12.25
CA THR A 91 -3.10 7.22 -11.50
C THR A 91 -2.97 7.41 -9.99
N GLY A 92 -1.76 7.67 -9.48
CA GLY A 92 -1.53 7.99 -8.07
C GLY A 92 -2.28 9.25 -7.62
N LEU A 93 -2.24 10.33 -8.41
CA LEU A 93 -2.99 11.55 -8.14
C LEU A 93 -4.50 11.32 -8.18
N PHE A 94 -4.99 10.53 -9.13
CA PHE A 94 -6.40 10.16 -9.21
C PHE A 94 -6.86 9.44 -7.93
N PHE A 95 -6.11 8.43 -7.47
CA PHE A 95 -6.42 7.72 -6.23
C PHE A 95 -6.32 8.63 -4.99
N ALA A 96 -5.31 9.51 -4.93
CA ALA A 96 -5.17 10.46 -3.83
C ALA A 96 -6.35 11.43 -3.75
N LEU A 97 -6.79 11.99 -4.88
CA LEU A 97 -7.95 12.87 -4.95
C LEU A 97 -9.24 12.13 -4.57
N ALA A 98 -9.40 10.88 -5.01
CA ALA A 98 -10.54 10.04 -4.63
C ALA A 98 -10.55 9.73 -3.12
N ALA A 99 -9.39 9.50 -2.51
CA ALA A 99 -9.28 9.31 -1.06
C ALA A 99 -9.65 10.59 -0.30
N ILE A 100 -9.18 11.76 -0.75
CA ILE A 100 -9.55 13.06 -0.16
C ILE A 100 -11.06 13.31 -0.29
N ALA A 101 -11.65 13.01 -1.45
CA ALA A 101 -13.10 13.12 -1.63
C ALA A 101 -13.87 12.20 -0.65
N ASN A 102 -13.41 10.96 -0.44
CA ASN A 102 -14.02 10.07 0.56
C ASN A 102 -13.90 10.64 1.97
N LEU A 103 -12.73 11.19 2.35
CA LEU A 103 -12.53 11.82 3.65
C LEU A 103 -13.51 12.98 3.87
N ILE A 104 -13.67 13.86 2.87
CA ILE A 104 -14.64 14.97 2.93
C ILE A 104 -16.06 14.43 3.11
N LEU A 105 -16.44 13.40 2.36
CA LEU A 105 -17.78 12.79 2.45
C LEU A 105 -18.03 12.10 3.80
N ILE A 106 -17.00 11.57 4.45
CA ILE A 106 -17.08 11.04 5.82
C ILE A 106 -17.32 12.20 6.79
N ILE A 107 -16.51 13.26 6.72
CA ILE A 107 -16.60 14.41 7.63
C ILE A 107 -17.93 15.15 7.50
N VAL A 108 -18.39 15.40 6.28
CA VAL A 108 -19.64 16.12 6.01
C VAL A 108 -20.86 15.24 6.27
N GLY A 109 -20.78 13.95 5.97
CA GLY A 109 -21.88 13.00 6.16
C GLY A 109 -22.09 12.54 7.60
N TYR A 110 -21.20 12.91 8.53
CA TYR A 110 -21.33 12.62 9.97
C TYR A 110 -22.18 13.64 10.74
N ARG A 111 -22.85 14.58 10.03
CA ARG A 111 -23.77 15.57 10.61
C ARG A 111 -25.22 15.12 10.53
#